data_AF-A9NUN7-F1
#
_entry.id   AF-A9NUN7-F1
#
_cell.length_a   1.000
_cell.length_b   1.000
_cell.length_c   1.000
_cell.angle_alpha   90.00
_cell.angle_beta   90.00
_cell.angle_gamma   90.00
#
_symmetry.space_group_name_H-M   'P 1'
#
loop_
_entity.id
_entity.type
_entity.pdbx_description
1 polymer ?
#
loop_
_entity_poly.entity_id
_entity_poly.type
_entity_poly.pdbx_seq_one_letter_code
_entity_poly.pdbx_strand_id
1 'polypeptide(L)'
;MIIMEMEAGGKSSSMVWRVFRIMPFWSRGSEEQQPIVSAGTTKNSKQISLATIAKTTLMSRRRLRLNPEGKLFFLYEPGKQVSSAVRIKNVSRSYVAFKFQTNAPKSCYMRPPGGILAPKESILASVAKFIEPPEHPAEKTEKRNIKDKFKIVSMKVKQGTEYIPELFEEHKEFVALESVLQVVFLDPQRPCKELEKLKKRLAEADDIKQAQKKPQNNKAAKVAAPTEGVIDEWRDRREKYLARQQEDIADSF
;
A
#
# COMPACT_ATOMS: atom_id res chain seq x y z
N MET A 1 -40.37 -6.66 48.69
CA MET A 1 -39.10 -6.35 49.38
C MET A 1 -38.08 -6.06 48.29
N ILE A 2 -37.71 -4.79 48.19
CA ILE A 2 -36.81 -4.20 47.20
C ILE A 2 -35.39 -4.33 47.73
N ILE A 3 -34.44 -4.81 46.92
CA ILE A 3 -33.08 -4.25 46.84
C ILE A 3 -32.61 -4.40 45.38
N MET A 4 -32.72 -3.31 44.62
CA MET A 4 -31.89 -3.04 43.45
C MET A 4 -30.84 -2.04 43.90
N GLU A 5 -29.57 -2.36 43.70
CA GLU A 5 -28.44 -1.44 43.85
C GLU A 5 -27.49 -1.74 42.69
N MET A 6 -27.37 -0.80 41.77
CA MET A 6 -26.08 -0.33 41.27
C MET A 6 -26.31 0.89 40.38
N GLU A 7 -25.80 2.01 40.87
CA GLU A 7 -25.76 3.30 40.19
C GLU A 7 -24.53 3.42 39.27
N ALA A 8 -24.63 4.45 38.43
CA ALA A 8 -23.58 5.21 37.76
C ALA A 8 -23.04 4.70 36.42
N GLY A 9 -23.32 5.49 35.38
CA GLY A 9 -22.24 5.94 34.53
C GLY A 9 -22.60 6.12 33.05
N GLY A 10 -22.54 7.37 32.59
CA GLY A 10 -22.00 7.65 31.26
C GLY A 10 -23.01 7.94 30.16
N LYS A 11 -23.24 9.23 29.96
CA LYS A 11 -23.98 9.83 28.86
C LYS A 11 -23.58 9.23 27.49
N SER A 12 -24.62 8.85 26.76
CA SER A 12 -24.63 8.56 25.32
C SER A 12 -23.82 9.63 24.56
N SER A 13 -22.69 9.21 23.98
CA SER A 13 -22.00 9.95 22.91
C SER A 13 -22.08 9.09 21.66
N SER A 14 -23.02 9.44 20.81
CA SER A 14 -23.16 8.92 19.46
C SER A 14 -21.89 9.21 18.68
N MET A 15 -21.06 8.19 18.45
CA MET A 15 -19.92 8.32 17.55
C MET A 15 -20.44 8.27 16.11
N VAL A 16 -20.66 9.46 15.56
CA VAL A 16 -20.93 9.68 14.15
C VAL A 16 -19.78 9.11 13.34
N TRP A 17 -20.06 8.07 12.56
CA TRP A 17 -19.16 7.54 11.56
C TRP A 17 -18.89 8.65 10.53
N ARG A 18 -17.72 9.27 10.60
CA ARG A 18 -17.27 10.19 9.55
C ARG A 18 -16.96 9.36 8.31
N VAL A 19 -17.97 9.23 7.47
CA VAL A 19 -17.88 8.79 6.08
C VAL A 19 -16.73 9.55 5.42
N PHE A 20 -15.71 8.82 4.96
CA PHE A 20 -14.71 9.37 4.05
C PHE A 20 -15.45 9.83 2.80
N ARG A 21 -15.72 11.15 2.71
CA ARG A 21 -16.28 11.75 1.51
C ARG A 21 -15.32 11.49 0.36
N ILE A 22 -15.83 10.77 -0.62
CA ILE A 22 -15.35 10.70 -1.99
C ILE A 22 -15.17 12.13 -2.48
N MET A 23 -13.95 12.52 -2.88
CA MET A 23 -13.72 13.78 -3.57
C MET A 23 -13.66 13.57 -5.08
N PRO A 24 -14.25 14.49 -5.86
CA PRO A 24 -14.51 14.31 -7.27
C PRO A 24 -13.27 14.53 -8.13
N PHE A 25 -13.25 13.81 -9.24
CA PHE A 25 -12.33 13.92 -10.35
C PHE A 25 -12.53 15.27 -11.06
N TRP A 26 -11.51 16.13 -11.01
CA TRP A 26 -11.51 17.39 -11.75
C TRP A 26 -11.08 17.11 -13.19
N SER A 27 -12.04 17.12 -14.11
CA SER A 27 -11.78 17.32 -15.53
C SER A 27 -11.61 18.81 -15.79
N ARG A 28 -10.53 19.20 -16.45
CA ARG A 28 -10.39 20.52 -17.08
C ARG A 28 -9.80 20.31 -18.46
N GLY A 29 -10.67 20.42 -19.47
CA GLY A 29 -10.28 20.58 -20.85
C GLY A 29 -9.67 21.95 -21.09
N SER A 30 -8.81 22.02 -22.09
CA SER A 30 -8.40 23.24 -22.77
C SER A 30 -8.01 22.85 -24.19
N GLU A 31 -8.91 23.13 -25.13
CA GLU A 31 -8.55 23.56 -26.48
C GLU A 31 -7.67 24.82 -26.35
N GLU A 32 -6.55 24.89 -27.09
CA GLU A 32 -6.23 26.09 -27.88
C GLU A 32 -5.11 25.84 -28.90
N GLN A 33 -5.53 25.87 -30.16
CA GLN A 33 -4.95 26.52 -31.35
C GLN A 33 -3.42 26.61 -31.51
N GLN A 34 -2.98 26.07 -32.65
CA GLN A 34 -1.66 26.32 -33.26
C GLN A 34 -1.64 27.66 -34.01
N PRO A 35 -0.50 28.37 -34.05
CA PRO A 35 -0.21 29.27 -35.15
C PRO A 35 0.88 28.69 -36.08
N ILE A 36 0.65 28.95 -37.36
CA ILE A 36 1.46 28.64 -38.53
C ILE A 36 2.77 29.44 -38.48
N VAL A 37 3.91 28.80 -38.79
CA VAL A 37 5.19 29.49 -39.02
C VAL A 37 5.54 29.48 -40.52
N SER A 38 5.64 30.68 -41.09
CA SER A 38 6.18 30.93 -42.43
C SER A 38 7.68 31.24 -42.34
N ALA A 39 8.41 30.84 -43.37
CA ALA A 39 9.86 30.94 -43.50
C ALA A 39 10.35 32.37 -43.77
N GLY A 40 11.53 32.70 -43.26
CA GLY A 40 12.26 33.94 -43.54
C GLY A 40 13.72 33.84 -43.10
N THR A 41 14.63 34.24 -43.99
CA THR A 41 16.06 33.87 -44.06
C THR A 41 17.00 34.96 -43.51
N THR A 42 18.16 34.56 -42.96
CA THR A 42 19.43 35.32 -42.71
C THR A 42 19.37 36.49 -41.70
N LYS A 43 20.33 36.81 -40.80
CA LYS A 43 21.81 36.86 -40.83
C LYS A 43 22.42 36.77 -39.41
N ASN A 44 23.74 36.56 -39.39
CA ASN A 44 24.67 36.32 -38.29
C ASN A 44 24.77 37.47 -37.25
N SER A 45 24.64 37.17 -35.95
CA SER A 45 25.17 37.99 -34.84
C SER A 45 25.35 37.12 -33.58
N LYS A 46 26.50 37.27 -32.92
CA LYS A 46 26.87 36.60 -31.68
C LYS A 46 25.91 36.99 -30.56
N GLN A 47 24.95 36.13 -30.25
CA GLN A 47 24.34 36.04 -28.93
C GLN A 47 24.37 34.58 -28.51
N ILE A 48 25.24 34.27 -27.53
CA ILE A 48 25.14 33.01 -26.79
C ILE A 48 23.81 33.09 -26.04
N SER A 49 22.79 32.52 -26.66
CA SER A 49 21.44 32.43 -26.16
C SER A 49 21.45 31.63 -24.86
N LEU A 50 21.17 32.30 -23.75
CA LEU A 50 20.87 31.66 -22.47
C LEU A 50 19.55 30.86 -22.50
N ALA A 51 18.91 30.69 -23.65
CA ALA A 51 17.70 29.87 -23.81
C ALA A 51 17.97 28.35 -23.75
N THR A 52 19.23 27.91 -23.62
CA THR A 52 19.58 26.51 -23.29
C THR A 52 19.61 26.25 -21.78
N ILE A 53 19.26 27.23 -20.93
CA ILE A 53 19.01 26.95 -19.51
C ILE A 53 17.65 26.27 -19.39
N ALA A 54 17.71 24.96 -19.62
CA ALA A 54 16.88 23.92 -19.07
C ALA A 54 15.58 24.41 -18.42
N LYS A 55 14.47 24.19 -19.12
CA LYS A 55 13.24 23.76 -18.46
C LYS A 55 13.55 22.44 -17.75
N THR A 56 14.24 22.53 -16.61
CA THR A 56 14.18 21.50 -15.59
C THR A 56 12.75 21.55 -15.10
N THR A 57 11.89 20.85 -15.83
CA THR A 57 10.69 20.29 -15.25
C THR A 57 11.15 19.69 -13.93
N LEU A 58 10.75 20.30 -12.82
CA LEU A 58 10.75 19.64 -11.52
C LEU A 58 9.74 18.49 -11.65
N MET A 59 10.11 17.46 -12.41
CA MET A 59 9.68 16.11 -12.11
C MET A 59 10.06 15.96 -10.65
N SER A 60 9.07 15.88 -9.77
CA SER A 60 9.32 15.59 -8.37
C SER A 60 10.16 14.31 -8.36
N ARG A 61 11.47 14.46 -8.11
CA ARG A 61 12.39 13.33 -8.20
C ARG A 61 11.87 12.31 -7.20
N ARG A 62 11.46 11.13 -7.70
CA ARG A 62 10.96 10.04 -6.86
C ARG A 62 11.94 9.84 -5.72
N ARG A 63 11.44 9.91 -4.49
CA ARG A 63 12.26 9.81 -3.28
C ARG A 63 12.49 8.35 -2.94
N LEU A 64 11.53 7.50 -3.31
CA LEU A 64 11.55 6.06 -3.08
C LEU A 64 11.61 5.29 -4.40
N ARG A 65 12.42 4.23 -4.42
CA ARG A 65 12.42 3.23 -5.47
C ARG A 65 11.87 1.92 -4.92
N LEU A 66 10.91 1.34 -5.62
CA LEU A 66 10.29 0.08 -5.22
C LEU A 66 10.84 -1.08 -6.06
N ASN A 67 10.86 -2.28 -5.51
CA ASN A 67 11.11 -3.51 -6.27
C ASN A 67 10.24 -4.64 -5.73
N PRO A 68 9.32 -5.22 -6.52
CA PRO A 68 9.02 -4.92 -7.92
C PRO A 68 8.46 -3.49 -8.16
N GLU A 69 8.66 -2.98 -9.38
CA GLU A 69 8.16 -1.66 -9.80
C GLU A 69 6.76 -1.80 -10.42
N GLY A 70 5.81 -0.96 -10.00
CA GLY A 70 4.48 -0.85 -10.61
C GLY A 70 3.50 -2.02 -10.42
N LYS A 71 3.96 -3.21 -10.04
CA LYS A 71 3.12 -4.40 -9.85
C LYS A 71 3.48 -5.13 -8.56
N LEU A 72 2.49 -5.72 -7.90
CA LEU A 72 2.68 -6.68 -6.81
C LEU A 72 2.03 -8.01 -7.17
N PHE A 73 2.83 -9.07 -7.04
CA PHE A 73 2.43 -10.41 -7.41
C PHE A 73 1.99 -11.18 -6.18
N PHE A 74 0.86 -11.88 -6.29
CA PHE A 74 0.34 -12.76 -5.26
C PHE A 74 0.01 -14.11 -5.90
N LEU A 75 0.12 -15.19 -5.13
CA LEU A 75 -0.45 -16.46 -5.54
C LEU A 75 -1.98 -16.38 -5.53
N TYR A 76 -2.63 -16.98 -6.51
CA TYR A 76 -4.08 -17.08 -6.54
C TYR A 76 -4.55 -18.29 -5.73
N GLU A 77 -5.01 -18.03 -4.51
CA GLU A 77 -5.62 -19.05 -3.64
C GLU A 77 -6.90 -18.49 -3.01
N PRO A 78 -8.07 -18.73 -3.61
CA PRO A 78 -9.36 -18.30 -3.06
C PRO A 78 -9.60 -18.82 -1.65
N GLY A 79 -10.19 -17.99 -0.79
CA GLY A 79 -10.45 -18.31 0.62
C GLY A 79 -9.21 -18.28 1.51
N LYS A 80 -8.03 -17.96 0.96
CA LYS A 80 -6.78 -17.91 1.72
C LYS A 80 -6.20 -16.50 1.79
N GLN A 81 -5.40 -16.30 2.84
CA GLN A 81 -4.52 -15.15 2.96
C GLN A 81 -3.20 -15.45 2.25
N VAL A 82 -2.92 -14.69 1.21
CA VAL A 82 -1.69 -14.77 0.42
C VAL A 82 -0.79 -13.58 0.72
N SER A 83 0.49 -13.69 0.38
CA SER A 83 1.46 -12.63 0.66
C SER A 83 2.33 -12.30 -0.54
N SER A 84 2.85 -11.08 -0.53
CA SER A 84 3.87 -10.55 -1.43
C SER A 84 4.90 -9.78 -0.61
N ALA A 85 6.02 -9.46 -1.22
CA ALA A 85 7.07 -8.66 -0.60
C ALA A 85 7.61 -7.62 -1.59
N VAL A 86 7.79 -6.40 -1.09
CA VAL A 86 8.27 -5.24 -1.84
C VAL A 86 9.41 -4.58 -1.12
N ARG A 87 10.53 -4.43 -1.83
CA ARG A 87 11.66 -3.63 -1.34
C ARG A 87 11.36 -2.17 -1.59
N ILE A 88 11.49 -1.34 -0.57
CA ILE A 88 11.36 0.12 -0.65
C ILE A 88 12.71 0.70 -0.28
N LYS A 89 13.34 1.42 -1.22
CA LYS A 89 14.65 2.06 -1.01
C LYS A 89 14.53 3.56 -1.11
N ASN A 90 15.03 4.27 -0.10
CA ASN A 90 15.21 5.72 -0.18
C ASN A 90 16.39 6.03 -1.10
N VAL A 91 16.12 6.57 -2.28
CA VAL A 91 17.17 6.94 -3.25
C VAL A 91 17.63 8.39 -3.08
N SER A 92 16.93 9.17 -2.27
CA SER A 92 17.22 10.57 -2.01
C SER A 92 18.43 10.77 -1.08
N ARG A 93 18.77 12.04 -0.81
CA ARG A 93 19.80 12.46 0.16
C ARG A 93 19.19 12.92 1.50
N SER A 94 17.87 12.83 1.66
CA SER A 94 17.14 13.28 2.85
C SER A 94 16.47 12.10 3.54
N TYR A 95 16.09 12.25 4.81
CA TYR A 95 15.20 11.31 5.46
C TYR A 95 13.82 11.38 4.82
N VAL A 96 13.15 10.25 4.67
CA VAL A 96 11.87 10.14 3.99
C VAL A 96 10.90 9.33 4.84
N ALA A 97 9.81 9.96 5.27
CA ALA A 97 8.65 9.25 5.81
C ALA A 97 7.86 8.65 4.64
N PHE A 98 7.34 7.44 4.81
CA PHE A 98 6.45 6.79 3.85
C PHE A 98 5.23 6.21 4.56
N LYS A 99 4.11 6.12 3.83
CA LYS A 99 2.93 5.36 4.27
C LYS A 99 2.29 4.59 3.13
N PHE A 100 1.72 3.46 3.48
CA PHE A 100 0.91 2.61 2.63
C PHE A 100 -0.54 3.09 2.61
N GLN A 101 -1.12 3.08 1.41
CA GLN A 101 -2.55 3.33 1.20
C GLN A 101 -3.08 2.29 0.21
N THR A 102 -4.34 1.90 0.36
CA THR A 102 -4.99 0.91 -0.49
C THR A 102 -6.46 1.27 -0.69
N ASN A 103 -7.03 0.93 -1.85
CA ASN A 103 -8.47 0.97 -2.07
C ASN A 103 -9.18 -0.31 -1.56
N ALA A 104 -8.44 -1.28 -1.06
CA ALA A 104 -8.94 -2.53 -0.48
C ALA A 104 -8.44 -2.72 0.97
N PRO A 105 -8.74 -1.81 1.91
CA PRO A 105 -8.23 -1.87 3.29
C PRO A 105 -8.79 -3.05 4.09
N LYS A 106 -9.96 -3.57 3.70
CA LYS A 106 -10.61 -4.73 4.35
C LYS A 106 -9.98 -6.07 3.98
N SER A 107 -9.22 -6.13 2.88
CA SER A 107 -8.66 -7.37 2.36
C SER A 107 -7.17 -7.26 2.05
N CYS A 108 -6.52 -6.15 2.39
CA CYS A 108 -5.07 -6.01 2.28
C CYS A 108 -4.44 -5.17 3.39
N TYR A 109 -3.28 -5.60 3.88
CA TYR A 109 -2.43 -4.82 4.79
C TYR A 109 -0.94 -4.95 4.43
N MET A 110 -0.14 -3.93 4.77
CA MET A 110 1.32 -3.94 4.62
C MET A 110 1.99 -3.86 5.98
N ARG A 111 3.13 -4.56 6.13
CA ARG A 111 4.00 -4.51 7.31
C ARG A 111 5.44 -4.13 6.95
N PRO A 112 5.98 -3.03 7.52
CA PRO A 112 5.27 -2.03 8.33
C PRO A 112 4.30 -1.19 7.45
N PRO A 113 3.22 -0.62 8.01
CA PRO A 113 2.27 0.21 7.25
C PRO A 113 2.84 1.58 6.85
N GLY A 114 3.89 2.03 7.55
CA GLY A 114 4.63 3.25 7.28
C GLY A 114 5.89 3.28 8.13
N GLY A 115 6.72 4.30 7.92
CA GLY A 115 7.96 4.47 8.67
C GLY A 115 8.83 5.56 8.07
N ILE A 116 10.03 5.74 8.61
CA ILE A 116 11.03 6.67 8.10
C ILE A 116 12.24 5.88 7.61
N LEU A 117 12.74 6.23 6.43
CA LEU A 117 13.97 5.69 5.87
C LEU A 117 15.03 6.79 5.81
N ALA A 118 16.20 6.50 6.37
CA ALA A 118 17.40 7.30 6.20
C ALA A 118 17.84 7.33 4.72
N PRO A 119 18.68 8.29 4.32
CA PRO A 119 19.25 8.31 2.98
C PRO A 119 19.89 6.96 2.62
N LYS A 120 19.57 6.41 1.45
CA LYS A 120 20.07 5.13 0.92
C LYS A 120 19.61 3.86 1.64
N GLU A 121 18.89 4.00 2.75
CA GLU A 121 18.29 2.87 3.47
C GLU A 121 17.24 2.16 2.61
N SER A 122 17.08 0.86 2.85
CA SER A 122 16.01 0.08 2.26
C SER A 122 15.37 -0.86 3.26
N ILE A 123 14.07 -1.06 3.12
CA ILE A 123 13.28 -2.05 3.87
C ILE A 123 12.66 -3.06 2.90
N LEU A 124 12.48 -4.30 3.36
CA LEU A 124 11.66 -5.29 2.68
C LEU A 124 10.29 -5.37 3.40
N ALA A 125 9.29 -4.72 2.82
CA ALA A 125 7.93 -4.69 3.36
C ALA A 125 7.14 -5.90 2.88
N SER A 126 6.40 -6.55 3.78
CA SER A 126 5.48 -7.64 3.44
C SER A 126 4.08 -7.08 3.20
N VAL A 127 3.40 -7.52 2.16
CA VAL A 127 2.00 -7.18 1.86
C VAL A 127 1.19 -8.45 1.91
N ALA A 128 0.17 -8.52 2.75
CA ALA A 128 -0.73 -9.65 2.82
C ALA A 128 -2.10 -9.26 2.28
N LYS A 129 -2.72 -10.18 1.55
CA LYS A 129 -4.04 -10.00 0.93
C LYS A 129 -4.89 -11.23 1.15
N PHE A 130 -6.15 -11.04 1.54
CA PHE A 130 -7.15 -12.11 1.51
C PHE A 130 -7.80 -12.15 0.12
N ILE A 131 -7.91 -13.34 -0.46
CA ILE A 131 -8.60 -13.55 -1.72
C ILE A 131 -9.99 -14.08 -1.42
N GLU A 132 -11.01 -13.25 -1.67
CA GLU A 132 -12.39 -13.66 -1.50
C GLU A 132 -12.75 -14.78 -2.49
N PRO A 133 -13.39 -15.87 -2.02
CA PRO A 133 -13.90 -16.92 -2.88
C PRO A 133 -14.91 -16.40 -3.92
N PRO A 134 -15.01 -17.03 -5.10
CA PRO A 134 -16.11 -16.73 -6.00
C PRO A 134 -17.46 -17.07 -5.38
N GLU A 135 -18.39 -16.12 -5.39
CA GLU A 135 -19.79 -16.39 -5.01
C GLU A 135 -20.52 -17.21 -6.10
N HIS A 136 -20.11 -17.09 -7.37
CA HIS A 136 -20.69 -17.84 -8.48
C HIS A 136 -19.61 -18.46 -9.40
N PRO A 137 -19.82 -19.70 -9.92
CA PRO A 137 -18.87 -20.40 -10.81
C PRO A 137 -18.63 -19.72 -12.16
N ALA A 138 -19.52 -18.82 -12.59
CA ALA A 138 -19.44 -18.09 -13.86
C ALA A 138 -18.52 -16.86 -13.81
N GLU A 139 -18.13 -16.39 -12.62
CA GLU A 139 -17.19 -15.27 -12.45
C GLU A 139 -15.73 -15.74 -12.46
N LYS A 140 -15.39 -16.66 -13.36
CA LYS A 140 -14.03 -17.17 -13.52
C LYS A 140 -13.11 -16.08 -14.07
N THR A 141 -12.26 -15.60 -13.16
CA THR A 141 -10.87 -15.21 -13.39
C THR A 141 -10.58 -13.85 -14.06
N GLU A 142 -11.38 -13.36 -15.01
CA GLU A 142 -10.91 -12.22 -15.82
C GLU A 142 -11.25 -10.83 -15.28
N LYS A 143 -12.38 -10.66 -14.57
CA LYS A 143 -12.83 -9.33 -14.10
C LYS A 143 -12.29 -8.90 -12.72
N ARG A 144 -11.69 -9.83 -11.95
CA ARG A 144 -11.39 -9.58 -10.52
C ARG A 144 -9.97 -9.06 -10.25
N ASN A 145 -9.05 -9.24 -11.18
CA ASN A 145 -7.61 -9.15 -10.89
C ASN A 145 -6.94 -7.78 -11.15
N ILE A 146 -7.69 -6.69 -11.36
CA ILE A 146 -7.09 -5.38 -11.74
C ILE A 146 -7.59 -4.19 -10.90
N LYS A 147 -8.61 -4.38 -10.05
CA LYS A 147 -9.22 -3.24 -9.33
C LYS A 147 -8.39 -2.76 -8.15
N ASP A 148 -7.75 -3.68 -7.43
CA ASP A 148 -7.00 -3.34 -6.23
C ASP A 148 -5.69 -2.63 -6.60
N LYS A 149 -5.49 -1.47 -5.98
CA LYS A 149 -4.33 -0.60 -6.19
C LYS A 149 -3.74 -0.25 -4.84
N PHE A 150 -2.46 -0.54 -4.70
CA PHE A 150 -1.68 -0.12 -3.55
C PHE A 150 -0.90 1.13 -3.90
N LYS A 151 -0.86 2.09 -2.99
CA LYS A 151 -0.14 3.34 -3.16
C LYS A 151 0.87 3.47 -2.04
N ILE A 152 2.09 3.83 -2.41
CA ILE A 152 3.09 4.34 -1.47
C ILE A 152 3.17 5.84 -1.70
N VAL A 153 2.94 6.59 -0.64
CA VAL A 153 3.17 8.03 -0.61
C VAL A 153 4.32 8.35 0.34
N SER A 154 4.98 9.48 0.13
CA SER A 154 6.15 9.87 0.90
C SER A 154 6.17 11.35 1.24
N MET A 155 6.97 11.71 2.23
CA MET A 155 7.32 13.08 2.61
C MET A 155 8.80 13.16 3.00
N LYS A 156 9.50 14.25 2.65
CA LYS A 156 10.82 14.52 3.22
C LYS A 156 10.66 14.97 4.67
N VAL A 157 11.46 14.42 5.57
CA VAL A 157 11.47 14.79 6.99
C VAL A 157 12.89 15.15 7.43
N LYS A 158 13.01 15.75 8.61
CA LYS A 158 14.32 16.02 9.22
C LYS A 158 14.89 14.75 9.84
N GLN A 159 16.20 14.72 10.02
CA GLN A 159 16.83 13.68 10.83
C GLN A 159 16.34 13.78 12.27
N GLY A 160 16.11 12.64 12.93
CA GLY A 160 15.60 12.58 14.30
C GLY A 160 14.08 12.77 14.42
N THR A 161 13.36 12.99 13.30
CA THR A 161 11.90 12.93 13.31
C THR A 161 11.43 11.51 13.63
N GLU A 162 10.53 11.38 14.59
CA GLU A 162 9.82 10.13 14.87
C GLU A 162 8.63 9.96 13.90
N TYR A 163 8.33 8.73 13.51
CA TYR A 163 7.19 8.46 12.64
C TYR A 163 5.90 8.50 13.45
N ILE A 164 5.01 9.45 13.13
CA ILE A 164 3.62 9.47 13.57
C ILE A 164 2.70 9.60 12.33
N PRO A 165 1.61 8.82 12.21
CA PRO A 165 0.71 8.86 11.05
C PRO A 165 0.17 10.26 10.70
N GLU A 166 -0.03 11.10 11.72
CA GLU A 166 -0.58 12.46 11.67
C GLU A 166 0.29 13.41 10.83
N LEU A 167 1.60 13.13 10.69
CA LEU A 167 2.51 13.91 9.83
C LEU A 167 1.97 14.08 8.41
N PHE A 168 1.33 13.05 7.87
CA PHE A 168 0.77 13.10 6.52
C PHE A 168 -0.56 13.86 6.42
N GLU A 169 -1.19 14.15 7.55
CA GLU A 169 -2.40 14.97 7.61
C GLU A 169 -2.07 16.44 7.81
N GLU A 170 -1.06 16.73 8.64
CA GLU A 170 -0.55 18.07 8.91
C GLU A 170 0.18 18.69 7.71
N HIS A 171 0.93 17.87 6.96
CA HIS A 171 1.83 18.33 5.89
C HIS A 171 1.44 17.81 4.51
N LYS A 172 0.15 17.88 4.17
CA LYS A 172 -0.42 17.30 2.93
C LYS A 172 0.23 17.85 1.65
N GLU A 173 0.64 19.10 1.65
CA GLU A 173 1.29 19.79 0.54
C GLU A 173 2.68 19.24 0.20
N PHE A 174 3.34 18.56 1.15
CA PHE A 174 4.67 17.96 0.95
C PHE A 174 4.61 16.47 0.58
N VAL A 175 3.41 15.88 0.65
CA VAL A 175 3.16 14.48 0.33
C VAL A 175 3.28 14.26 -1.18
N ALA A 176 4.14 13.32 -1.58
CA ALA A 176 4.31 12.91 -2.96
C ALA A 176 3.82 11.46 -3.14
N LEU A 177 3.11 11.20 -4.24
CA LEU A 177 2.80 9.84 -4.67
C LEU A 177 4.04 9.22 -5.32
N GLU A 178 4.61 8.19 -4.70
CA GLU A 178 5.85 7.55 -5.18
C GLU A 178 5.55 6.43 -6.17
N SER A 179 4.54 5.60 -5.89
CA SER A 179 4.17 4.49 -6.76
C SER A 179 2.73 4.06 -6.53
N VAL A 180 2.09 3.64 -7.61
CA VAL A 180 0.86 2.85 -7.59
C VAL A 180 1.23 1.45 -8.07
N LEU A 181 1.03 0.45 -7.22
CA LEU A 181 1.29 -0.95 -7.50
C LEU A 181 -0.02 -1.64 -7.83
N GLN A 182 -0.12 -2.19 -9.03
CA GLN A 182 -1.24 -3.00 -9.46
C GLN A 182 -1.09 -4.43 -8.93
N VAL A 183 -2.19 -4.99 -8.41
CA VAL A 183 -2.23 -6.40 -8.01
C VAL A 183 -2.24 -7.29 -9.24
N VAL A 184 -1.40 -8.31 -9.25
CA VAL A 184 -1.38 -9.37 -10.25
C VAL A 184 -1.40 -10.71 -9.54
N PHE A 185 -2.34 -11.57 -9.92
CA PHE A 185 -2.41 -12.92 -9.39
C PHE A 185 -1.71 -13.90 -10.31
N LEU A 186 -0.89 -14.77 -9.70
CA LEU A 186 -0.14 -15.83 -10.35
C LEU A 186 -0.81 -17.16 -10.03
N ASP A 187 -0.92 -18.02 -11.03
CA ASP A 187 -1.36 -19.39 -10.87
C ASP A 187 -0.25 -20.21 -10.17
N PRO A 188 -0.51 -20.83 -9.00
CA PRO A 188 0.48 -21.63 -8.30
C PRO A 188 0.92 -22.88 -9.08
N GLN A 189 0.08 -23.40 -9.98
CA GLN A 189 0.39 -24.59 -10.76
C GLN A 189 1.23 -24.28 -12.01
N ARG A 190 1.29 -23.01 -12.43
CA ARG A 190 2.03 -22.59 -13.61
C ARG A 190 3.38 -21.98 -13.24
N PRO A 191 4.50 -22.69 -13.45
CA PRO A 191 5.82 -22.13 -13.15
C PRO A 191 6.10 -20.94 -14.07
N CYS A 192 6.56 -19.84 -13.49
CA CYS A 192 7.00 -18.67 -14.24
C CYS A 192 8.10 -17.92 -13.48
N LYS A 193 8.86 -17.10 -14.20
CA LYS A 193 9.97 -16.32 -13.60
C LYS A 193 9.51 -15.40 -12.48
N GLU A 194 8.30 -14.83 -12.56
CA GLU A 194 7.76 -13.95 -11.53
C GLU A 194 7.34 -14.71 -10.27
N LEU A 195 6.84 -15.94 -10.42
CA LEU A 195 6.51 -16.81 -9.29
C LEU A 195 7.76 -17.17 -8.48
N GLU A 196 8.85 -17.53 -9.14
CA GLU A 196 10.12 -17.85 -8.46
C GLU A 196 10.72 -16.63 -7.76
N LYS A 197 10.67 -15.45 -8.39
CA LYS A 197 11.06 -14.18 -7.73
C LYS A 197 10.18 -13.86 -6.53
N LEU A 198 8.87 -14.09 -6.62
CA LEU A 198 7.93 -13.88 -5.52
C LEU A 198 8.29 -14.77 -4.32
N LYS A 199 8.43 -16.08 -4.53
CA LYS A 199 8.82 -17.04 -3.50
C LYS A 199 10.14 -16.65 -2.83
N LYS A 200 11.16 -16.30 -3.62
CA LYS A 200 12.47 -15.86 -3.10
C LYS A 200 12.36 -14.64 -2.18
N ARG A 201 11.58 -13.62 -2.57
CA ARG A 201 11.39 -12.41 -1.74
C ARG A 201 10.59 -12.70 -0.48
N LEU A 202 9.62 -13.61 -0.53
CA LEU A 202 8.87 -14.02 0.66
C LEU A 202 9.78 -14.72 1.67
N ALA A 203 10.62 -15.65 1.21
CA ALA A 203 11.62 -16.29 2.06
C ALA A 203 12.55 -15.25 2.72
N GLU A 204 13.11 -14.32 1.94
CA GLU A 204 13.94 -13.24 2.49
C GLU A 204 13.19 -12.38 3.52
N ALA A 205 11.92 -12.05 3.27
CA ALA A 205 11.11 -11.27 4.18
C ALA A 205 10.84 -12.02 5.50
N ASP A 206 10.66 -13.33 5.45
CA ASP A 206 10.44 -14.15 6.62
C ASP A 206 11.73 -14.39 7.40
N ASP A 207 12.87 -14.54 6.73
CA ASP A 207 14.20 -14.59 7.36
C ASP A 207 14.48 -13.29 8.14
N ILE A 208 14.20 -12.12 7.56
CA ILE A 208 14.33 -10.82 8.24
C ILE A 208 13.43 -10.75 9.47
N LYS A 209 12.17 -11.19 9.38
CA LYS A 209 11.26 -11.21 10.53
C LYS A 209 11.73 -12.16 11.63
N GLN A 210 12.24 -13.35 11.27
CA GLN A 210 12.77 -14.30 12.24
C GLN A 210 14.04 -13.77 12.89
N ALA A 211 14.92 -13.14 12.12
CA ALA A 211 16.14 -12.50 12.61
C ALA A 211 15.85 -11.35 13.57
N GLN A 212 14.72 -10.63 13.42
CA GLN A 212 14.29 -9.63 14.40
C GLN A 212 13.74 -10.25 15.69
N LYS A 213 13.14 -11.44 15.63
CA LYS A 213 12.63 -12.16 16.81
C LYS A 213 13.74 -12.81 17.65
N LYS A 214 14.78 -13.33 17.00
CA LYS A 214 15.86 -14.10 17.64
C LYS A 214 16.71 -13.32 18.69
N PRO A 215 17.01 -12.01 18.53
CA PRO A 215 17.74 -11.24 19.54
C PRO A 215 16.83 -10.70 20.68
N GLN A 216 15.50 -10.77 20.56
CA GLN A 216 14.56 -10.11 21.49
C GLN A 216 13.96 -11.05 22.55
N ASN A 217 14.27 -12.35 22.50
CA ASN A 217 13.73 -13.36 23.44
C ASN A 217 14.36 -13.33 24.85
N ASN A 218 15.20 -12.33 25.18
CA ASN A 218 15.84 -12.19 26.49
C ASN A 218 15.55 -10.88 27.24
N LYS A 219 14.60 -10.06 26.80
CA LYS A 219 14.08 -8.94 27.61
C LYS A 219 12.57 -8.82 27.47
N ALA A 220 11.86 -9.23 28.51
CA ALA A 220 10.44 -9.03 28.66
C ALA A 220 10.10 -7.53 28.79
N ALA A 221 9.19 -7.05 27.96
CA ALA A 221 8.11 -6.12 28.33
C ALA A 221 7.23 -5.80 27.11
N LYS A 222 5.93 -6.04 27.28
CA LYS A 222 4.76 -5.47 26.59
C LYS A 222 5.08 -4.44 25.48
N VAL A 223 4.79 -4.80 24.23
CA VAL A 223 4.61 -3.83 23.14
C VAL A 223 3.19 -3.99 22.61
N ALA A 224 2.51 -2.86 22.50
CA ALA A 224 1.10 -2.71 22.18
C ALA A 224 0.65 -3.57 20.98
N ALA A 225 -0.45 -4.29 21.18
CA ALA A 225 -1.17 -4.96 20.12
C ALA A 225 -1.57 -3.94 19.03
N PRO A 226 -1.42 -4.26 17.74
CA PRO A 226 -2.01 -3.47 16.68
C PRO A 226 -3.53 -3.62 16.76
N THR A 227 -4.27 -2.56 16.43
CA THR A 227 -5.75 -2.49 16.27
C THR A 227 -6.40 -3.85 16.01
N GLU A 228 -6.80 -4.48 17.12
CA GLU A 228 -7.17 -5.91 17.21
C GLU A 228 -8.43 -6.23 16.40
N GLY A 229 -9.34 -5.27 16.26
CA GLY A 229 -10.60 -5.45 15.53
C GLY A 229 -10.45 -5.79 14.04
N VAL A 230 -9.42 -5.31 13.34
CA VAL A 230 -9.21 -5.67 11.93
C VAL A 230 -8.59 -7.07 11.81
N ILE A 231 -7.82 -7.52 12.80
CA ILE A 231 -7.24 -8.87 12.78
C ILE A 231 -8.33 -9.91 13.09
N ASP A 232 -9.26 -9.58 13.98
CA ASP A 232 -10.34 -10.48 14.40
C ASP A 232 -11.42 -10.65 13.34
N GLU A 233 -11.82 -9.60 12.62
CA GLU A 233 -12.78 -9.72 11.51
C GLU A 233 -12.30 -10.67 10.39
N TRP A 234 -10.99 -10.80 10.20
CA TRP A 234 -10.42 -11.66 9.16
C TRP A 234 -10.34 -13.11 9.60
N ARG A 235 -10.10 -13.32 10.90
CA ARG A 235 -10.19 -14.63 11.53
C ARG A 235 -11.61 -15.18 11.39
N ASP A 236 -12.60 -14.36 11.72
CA ASP A 236 -14.01 -14.70 11.62
C ASP A 236 -14.44 -15.01 10.18
N ARG A 237 -14.02 -14.21 9.18
CA ARG A 237 -14.25 -14.51 7.76
C ARG A 237 -13.62 -15.83 7.31
N ARG A 238 -12.40 -16.14 7.76
CA ARG A 238 -11.70 -17.39 7.44
C ARG A 238 -12.41 -18.59 8.07
N GLU A 239 -12.82 -18.47 9.32
CA GLU A 239 -13.55 -19.52 10.05
C GLU A 239 -14.92 -19.77 9.39
N LYS A 240 -15.65 -18.72 9.03
CA LYS A 240 -16.92 -18.84 8.31
C LYS A 240 -16.78 -19.48 6.92
N TYR A 241 -15.64 -19.32 6.26
CA TYR A 241 -15.36 -20.00 5.00
C TYR A 241 -15.02 -21.48 5.21
N LEU A 242 -14.19 -21.80 6.21
CA LEU A 242 -13.85 -23.18 6.56
C LEU A 242 -15.09 -23.98 7.01
N ALA A 243 -16.01 -23.35 7.74
CA ALA A 243 -17.27 -23.95 8.15
C ALA A 243 -18.13 -24.37 6.94
N ARG A 244 -18.28 -23.49 5.94
CA ARG A 244 -19.03 -23.82 4.71
C ARG A 244 -18.39 -24.95 3.89
N GLN A 245 -17.06 -25.03 3.87
CA GLN A 245 -16.36 -26.13 3.20
C GLN A 245 -16.60 -27.48 3.89
N GLN A 246 -16.77 -27.49 5.21
CA GLN A 246 -17.12 -28.72 5.94
C GLN A 246 -18.58 -29.12 5.70
N GLU A 247 -19.49 -28.15 5.56
CA GLU A 247 -20.90 -28.38 5.21
C GLU A 247 -21.05 -28.94 3.77
N ASP A 248 -20.38 -28.33 2.77
CA ASP A 248 -20.43 -28.80 1.38
C ASP A 248 -19.87 -30.24 1.20
N ILE A 249 -18.91 -30.63 2.03
CA ILE A 249 -18.34 -32.00 2.02
C ILE A 249 -19.28 -33.00 2.71
N ALA A 250 -20.07 -32.57 3.70
CA ALA A 250 -21.01 -33.41 4.42
C ALA A 250 -22.28 -33.71 3.60
N ASP A 251 -22.72 -32.78 2.74
CA ASP A 251 -23.88 -32.95 1.85
C ASP A 251 -23.56 -33.76 0.57
N SER A 252 -22.30 -34.18 0.39
CA SER A 252 -21.82 -34.94 -0.77
C SER A 252 -21.78 -36.47 -0.55
N PHE A 253 -22.27 -36.98 0.58
CA PHE A 253 -22.29 -38.41 0.94
C PHE A 253 -23.70 -38.98 1.07
#